data_AF-A0A2V9I2U3-F1
#
_entry.id   AF-A0A2V9I2U3-F1
#
_cell.length_a   1.000
_cell.length_b   1.000
_cell.length_c   1.000
_cell.angle_alpha   90.00
_cell.angle_beta   90.00
_cell.angle_gamma   90.00
#
_symmetry.space_group_name_H-M   'P 1'
#
loop_
_entity.id
_entity.type
_entity.pdbx_description
1 polymer ?
#
loop_
_entity_poly.entity_id
_entity_poly.type
_entity_poly.pdbx_seq_one_letter_code
_entity_poly.pdbx_strand_id
1 'polypeptide(L)'
;MGGGARRSGLVAASALAGLFSLPIYAQQADPAPPVVVQPGAPGQPTRTLPPSTRATLPPRSPKDVEFMQGMIMHHAQAVEMTALIETRTENKELRLLGARISHSQSEEIRFMKRWLEARGAPTEMPMPKMSGMDM
;
A
#
# COMPACT_ATOMS: atom_id res chain seq x y z
N MET A 1 37.71 76.43 -56.55
CA MET A 1 36.97 76.13 -57.80
C MET A 1 37.43 74.77 -58.30
N GLY A 2 36.52 73.84 -58.57
CA GLY A 2 36.81 72.43 -58.94
C GLY A 2 36.05 71.51 -58.00
N GLY A 3 34.87 70.99 -58.35
CA GLY A 3 34.64 70.04 -59.44
C GLY A 3 35.02 68.66 -58.89
N GLY A 4 34.12 67.90 -58.26
CA GLY A 4 32.99 67.22 -58.90
C GLY A 4 33.41 65.79 -59.24
N ALA A 5 33.04 64.81 -58.41
CA ALA A 5 33.07 63.40 -58.79
C ALA A 5 32.18 62.58 -57.84
N ARG A 6 31.02 62.16 -58.33
CA ARG A 6 30.15 61.18 -57.68
C ARG A 6 30.80 59.80 -57.82
N ARG A 7 30.95 59.07 -56.72
CA ARG A 7 31.26 57.63 -56.74
C ARG A 7 30.19 56.90 -55.94
N SER A 8 29.44 56.07 -56.66
CA SER A 8 28.40 55.17 -56.16
C SER A 8 28.96 54.24 -55.09
N GLY A 9 28.26 54.15 -53.95
CA GLY A 9 28.60 53.25 -52.85
C GLY A 9 28.31 51.79 -53.22
N LEU A 10 29.28 50.92 -52.94
CA LEU A 10 29.07 49.48 -52.83
C LEU A 10 28.11 49.20 -51.67
N VAL A 11 27.05 48.42 -51.93
CA VAL A 11 26.26 47.79 -50.86
C VAL A 11 26.96 46.49 -50.48
N ALA A 12 27.54 46.45 -49.28
CA ALA A 12 28.01 45.22 -48.67
C ALA A 12 26.80 44.43 -48.13
N ALA A 13 26.52 43.26 -48.71
CA ALA A 13 25.54 42.32 -48.16
C ALA A 13 26.22 41.44 -47.11
N SER A 14 26.05 41.79 -45.83
CA SER A 14 26.48 40.97 -44.70
C SER A 14 25.51 39.81 -44.48
N ALA A 15 26.06 38.61 -44.29
CA ALA A 15 25.35 37.37 -44.00
C ALA A 15 24.57 37.44 -42.67
N LEU A 16 23.37 36.84 -42.63
CA LEU A 16 22.69 36.49 -41.38
C LEU A 16 22.25 35.02 -41.44
N ALA A 17 23.03 34.14 -40.82
CA ALA A 17 22.61 32.79 -40.49
C ALA A 17 21.71 32.85 -39.25
N GLY A 18 20.39 32.82 -39.45
CA GLY A 18 19.42 32.76 -38.36
C GLY A 18 19.27 31.34 -37.82
N LEU A 19 19.83 31.07 -36.65
CA LEU A 19 19.46 29.90 -35.85
C LEU A 19 18.06 30.12 -35.27
N PHE A 20 17.06 29.39 -35.76
CA PHE A 20 15.73 29.34 -35.15
C PHE A 20 15.72 28.29 -34.03
N SER A 21 15.66 28.72 -32.77
CA SER A 21 15.34 27.83 -31.64
C SER A 21 13.83 27.66 -31.54
N LEU A 22 13.32 26.48 -31.89
CA LEU A 22 11.93 26.10 -31.62
C LEU A 22 11.82 25.54 -30.19
N PRO A 23 10.84 25.98 -29.37
CA PRO A 23 10.59 25.35 -28.09
C PRO A 23 9.98 23.97 -28.32
N ILE A 24 10.68 22.92 -27.91
CA ILE A 24 10.12 21.57 -27.83
C ILE A 24 9.19 21.55 -26.62
N TYR A 25 7.88 21.52 -26.86
CA TYR A 25 6.91 21.15 -25.84
C TYR A 25 6.75 19.63 -25.83
N ALA A 26 6.95 19.00 -24.67
CA ALA A 26 6.51 17.63 -24.49
C ALA A 26 4.97 17.61 -24.52
N GLN A 27 4.38 16.98 -25.53
CA GLN A 27 2.94 16.69 -25.52
C GLN A 27 2.70 15.60 -24.47
N GLN A 28 2.34 16.00 -23.26
CA GLN A 28 1.84 15.06 -22.26
C GLN A 28 0.42 14.69 -22.67
N ALA A 29 0.23 13.46 -23.14
CA ALA A 29 -1.11 12.95 -23.43
C ALA A 29 -1.96 12.99 -22.16
N ASP A 30 -3.26 13.28 -22.31
CA ASP A 30 -4.18 13.23 -21.18
C ASP A 30 -4.11 11.84 -20.52
N PRO A 31 -4.06 11.76 -19.18
CA PRO A 31 -4.03 10.47 -18.50
C PRO A 31 -5.29 9.69 -18.86
N ALA A 32 -5.10 8.45 -19.33
CA ALA A 32 -6.20 7.56 -19.67
C ALA A 32 -7.13 7.36 -18.45
N PRO A 33 -8.45 7.28 -18.64
CA PRO A 33 -9.38 7.07 -17.54
C PRO A 33 -9.09 5.74 -16.82
N PRO A 34 -9.27 5.68 -15.49
CA PRO A 34 -9.00 4.46 -14.73
C PRO A 34 -9.93 3.34 -15.18
N VAL A 35 -9.35 2.16 -15.46
CA VAL A 35 -10.09 0.95 -15.84
C VAL A 35 -10.41 0.17 -14.58
N VAL A 36 -11.71 0.01 -14.29
CA VAL A 36 -12.17 -0.82 -13.16
C VAL A 36 -12.38 -2.25 -13.66
N VAL A 37 -11.67 -3.20 -13.06
CA VAL A 37 -11.77 -4.62 -13.43
C VAL A 37 -12.38 -5.40 -12.28
N GLN A 38 -13.42 -6.19 -12.55
CA GLN A 38 -14.02 -7.10 -11.58
C GLN A 38 -13.73 -8.55 -11.98
N PRO A 39 -12.84 -9.24 -11.24
CA PRO A 39 -12.63 -10.67 -11.41
C PRO A 39 -13.93 -11.45 -11.26
N GLY A 40 -14.11 -12.47 -12.08
CA GLY A 40 -15.18 -13.44 -11.93
C GLY A 40 -14.96 -14.36 -10.72
N ALA A 41 -15.96 -15.18 -10.40
CA ALA A 41 -15.76 -16.33 -9.50
C ALA A 41 -14.73 -17.31 -10.11
N PRO A 42 -14.18 -18.27 -9.33
CA PRO A 42 -13.31 -19.30 -9.87
C PRO A 42 -13.94 -19.99 -11.09
N GLY A 43 -13.24 -19.97 -12.23
CA GLY A 43 -13.72 -20.52 -13.50
C GLY A 43 -14.61 -19.59 -14.36
N GLN A 44 -14.91 -18.39 -13.90
CA GLN A 44 -15.70 -17.40 -14.65
C GLN A 44 -14.82 -16.27 -15.22
N PRO A 45 -15.18 -15.70 -16.39
CA PRO A 45 -14.40 -14.64 -17.01
C PRO A 45 -14.48 -13.33 -16.20
N THR A 46 -13.39 -12.57 -16.26
CA THR A 46 -13.29 -11.21 -15.72
C THR A 46 -14.09 -10.22 -16.57
N ARG A 47 -14.69 -9.21 -15.93
CA ARG A 47 -15.41 -8.12 -16.64
C ARG A 47 -14.85 -6.75 -16.30
N THR A 48 -14.87 -5.85 -17.28
CA THR A 48 -14.54 -4.43 -17.13
C THR A 48 -15.80 -3.66 -16.76
N LEU A 49 -15.71 -2.80 -15.75
CA LEU A 49 -16.81 -1.96 -15.28
C LEU A 49 -16.61 -0.49 -15.71
N PRO A 50 -17.69 0.31 -15.77
CA PRO A 50 -17.58 1.74 -16.04
C PRO A 50 -16.66 2.45 -15.03
N PRO A 51 -15.90 3.50 -15.43
CA PRO A 51 -15.06 4.28 -14.52
C PRO A 51 -15.84 4.95 -13.36
N SER A 52 -17.15 5.15 -13.53
CA SER A 52 -18.06 5.67 -12.50
C SER A 52 -18.47 4.63 -11.44
N THR A 53 -18.02 3.37 -11.56
CA THR A 53 -18.35 2.32 -10.61
C THR A 53 -17.76 2.66 -9.24
N ARG A 54 -18.63 2.72 -8.23
CA ARG A 54 -18.23 2.89 -6.83
C ARG A 54 -18.31 1.54 -6.12
N ALA A 55 -17.22 1.15 -5.46
CA ALA A 55 -17.21 -0.02 -4.61
C ALA A 55 -18.10 0.21 -3.39
N THR A 56 -18.95 -0.77 -3.08
CA THR A 56 -19.66 -0.85 -1.80
C THR A 56 -18.91 -1.84 -0.92
N LEU A 57 -18.50 -1.39 0.27
CA LEU A 57 -17.91 -2.30 1.24
C LEU A 57 -18.99 -3.26 1.74
N PRO A 58 -18.66 -4.55 1.94
CA PRO A 58 -19.59 -5.47 2.58
C PRO A 58 -19.94 -4.96 3.99
N PRO A 59 -21.13 -5.30 4.50
CA PRO A 59 -21.46 -5.02 5.89
C PRO A 59 -20.47 -5.71 6.82
N ARG A 60 -20.29 -5.14 8.02
CA ARG A 60 -19.45 -5.75 9.06
C ARG A 60 -19.96 -7.16 9.35
N SER A 61 -19.06 -8.13 9.35
CA SER A 61 -19.40 -9.51 9.68
C SER A 61 -19.12 -9.79 11.16
N PRO A 62 -20.06 -10.40 11.92
CA PRO A 62 -19.76 -10.92 13.25
C PRO A 62 -18.59 -11.92 13.23
N LYS A 63 -18.37 -12.60 12.10
CA LYS A 63 -17.24 -13.52 11.92
C LYS A 63 -15.88 -12.83 11.91
N ASP A 64 -15.82 -11.55 11.55
CA ASP A 64 -14.58 -10.77 11.66
C ASP A 64 -14.21 -10.58 13.13
N VAL A 65 -15.21 -10.32 13.99
CA VAL A 65 -14.99 -10.17 15.45
C VAL A 65 -14.52 -11.49 16.07
N GLU A 66 -15.21 -12.59 15.77
CA GLU A 66 -14.83 -13.93 16.24
C GLU A 66 -13.41 -14.31 15.79
N PHE A 67 -13.08 -14.04 14.51
CA PHE A 67 -11.74 -14.29 13.97
C PHE A 67 -10.67 -13.50 14.74
N MET A 68 -10.88 -12.21 14.96
CA MET A 68 -9.91 -11.35 15.65
C MET A 68 -9.72 -11.77 17.11
N GLN A 69 -10.80 -12.10 17.82
CA GLN A 69 -10.72 -12.58 19.20
C GLN A 69 -10.01 -13.94 19.30
N GLY A 70 -10.33 -14.87 18.38
CA GLY A 70 -9.66 -16.17 18.29
C GLY A 70 -8.17 -16.03 17.98
N MET A 71 -7.81 -15.13 17.06
CA MET A 71 -6.41 -14.90 16.69
C MET A 71 -5.60 -14.24 17.81
N ILE A 72 -6.21 -13.39 18.65
CA ILE A 72 -5.53 -12.88 19.86
C ILE A 72 -5.10 -14.03 20.77
N MET A 73 -5.99 -14.99 21.03
CA MET A 73 -5.70 -16.17 21.85
C MET A 73 -4.63 -17.06 21.21
N HIS A 74 -4.78 -17.35 19.91
CA HIS A 74 -3.81 -18.17 19.16
C HIS A 74 -2.41 -17.54 19.15
N HIS A 75 -2.31 -16.23 18.95
CA HIS A 75 -1.03 -15.52 18.98
C HIS A 75 -0.43 -15.45 20.37
N ALA A 76 -1.25 -15.29 21.42
CA ALA A 76 -0.77 -15.31 22.79
C ALA A 76 -0.07 -16.65 23.11
N GLN A 77 -0.67 -17.77 22.70
CA GLN A 77 -0.04 -19.08 22.82
C GLN A 77 1.29 -19.16 22.05
N ALA A 78 1.39 -18.59 20.85
CA ALA A 78 2.64 -18.55 20.09
C ALA A 78 3.74 -17.76 20.83
N VAL A 79 3.39 -16.63 21.46
CA VAL A 79 4.32 -15.84 22.29
C VAL A 79 4.83 -16.66 23.46
N GLU A 80 3.94 -17.35 24.19
CA GLU A 80 4.32 -18.24 25.30
C GLU A 80 5.27 -19.36 24.83
N MET A 81 4.97 -20.00 23.70
CA MET A 81 5.82 -21.05 23.14
C MET A 81 7.20 -20.52 22.74
N THR A 82 7.29 -19.32 22.16
CA THR A 82 8.58 -18.73 21.77
C THR A 82 9.44 -18.33 22.97
N ALA A 83 8.83 -18.01 24.12
CA ALA A 83 9.56 -17.71 25.35
C ALA A 83 10.36 -18.92 25.89
N LEU A 84 9.94 -20.14 25.56
CA LEU A 84 10.65 -21.37 25.96
C LEU A 84 11.97 -21.58 25.21
N ILE A 85 12.16 -20.93 24.06
CA ILE A 85 13.35 -21.15 23.21
C ILE A 85 14.62 -20.76 23.95
N GLU A 86 14.59 -19.66 24.70
CA GLU A 86 15.75 -19.10 25.41
C GLU A 86 16.40 -20.09 26.38
N THR A 87 15.61 -20.97 27.01
CA THR A 87 16.09 -21.96 27.99
C THR A 87 16.26 -23.36 27.42
N ARG A 88 15.87 -23.59 26.16
CA ARG A 88 15.85 -24.92 25.53
C ARG A 88 16.84 -25.11 24.40
N THR A 89 17.50 -24.05 23.93
CA THR A 89 18.52 -24.16 22.89
C THR A 89 19.53 -23.01 22.94
N GLU A 90 20.78 -23.30 22.57
CA GLU A 90 21.81 -22.29 22.33
C GLU A 90 21.92 -21.90 20.84
N ASN A 91 21.11 -22.51 19.96
CA ASN A 91 21.15 -22.22 18.53
C ASN A 91 20.69 -20.77 18.27
N LYS A 92 21.64 -19.95 17.78
CA LYS A 92 21.43 -18.52 17.55
C LYS A 92 20.33 -18.24 16.52
N GLU A 93 20.24 -19.03 15.45
CA GLU A 93 19.22 -18.85 14.41
C GLU A 93 17.81 -19.12 14.95
N LEU A 94 17.65 -20.16 15.77
CA LEU A 94 16.37 -20.45 16.42
C LEU A 94 15.97 -19.37 17.43
N ARG A 95 16.93 -18.84 18.19
CA ARG A 95 16.67 -17.73 19.13
C ARG A 95 16.24 -16.46 18.39
N LEU A 96 16.91 -16.12 17.28
CA LEU A 96 16.53 -14.99 16.43
C LEU A 96 15.15 -15.19 15.78
N LEU A 97 14.84 -16.40 15.33
CA LEU A 97 13.51 -16.75 14.81
C LEU A 97 12.44 -16.59 15.90
N GLY A 98 12.68 -17.13 17.09
CA GLY A 98 11.79 -17.01 18.24
C GLY A 98 11.51 -15.56 18.61
N ALA A 99 12.55 -14.72 18.70
CA ALA A 99 12.43 -13.30 19.00
C ALA A 99 11.59 -12.55 17.94
N ARG A 100 11.82 -12.84 16.66
CA ARG A 100 11.03 -12.26 15.56
C ARG A 100 9.56 -12.64 15.62
N ILE A 101 9.25 -13.91 15.86
CA ILE A 101 7.87 -14.39 16.00
C ILE A 101 7.23 -13.73 17.22
N SER A 102 7.88 -13.76 18.38
CA SER A 102 7.36 -13.13 19.59
C SER A 102 7.00 -11.65 19.38
N HIS A 103 7.90 -10.90 18.72
CA HIS A 103 7.68 -9.50 18.40
C HIS A 103 6.52 -9.30 17.42
N SER A 104 6.50 -10.01 16.28
CA SER A 104 5.44 -9.84 15.28
C SER A 104 4.07 -10.21 15.82
N GLN A 105 3.96 -11.36 16.50
CA GLN A 105 2.69 -11.82 17.06
C GLN A 105 2.18 -10.88 18.15
N SER A 106 3.08 -10.32 18.96
CA SER A 106 2.71 -9.32 19.97
C SER A 106 2.15 -8.04 19.32
N GLU A 107 2.78 -7.53 18.25
CA GLU A 107 2.28 -6.35 17.52
C GLU A 107 0.93 -6.63 16.84
N GLU A 108 0.75 -7.82 16.28
CA GLU A 108 -0.53 -8.25 15.71
C GLU A 108 -1.63 -8.34 16.78
N ILE A 109 -1.35 -8.86 17.98
CA ILE A 109 -2.29 -8.81 19.11
C ILE A 109 -2.71 -7.37 19.41
N ARG A 110 -1.75 -6.44 19.50
CA ARG A 110 -2.03 -5.01 19.74
C ARG A 110 -2.91 -4.41 18.64
N PHE A 111 -2.61 -4.74 17.39
CA PHE A 111 -3.42 -4.33 16.24
C PHE A 111 -4.86 -4.85 16.36
N MET A 112 -5.03 -6.15 16.64
CA MET A 112 -6.35 -6.77 16.72
C MET A 112 -7.19 -6.19 17.87
N LYS A 113 -6.58 -5.95 19.03
CA LYS A 113 -7.25 -5.28 20.16
C LYS A 113 -7.75 -3.89 19.79
N ARG A 114 -6.90 -3.05 19.20
CA ARG A 114 -7.31 -1.71 18.71
C ARG A 114 -8.39 -1.79 17.64
N TRP A 115 -8.32 -2.78 16.75
CA TRP A 115 -9.32 -2.98 15.70
C TRP A 115 -10.71 -3.28 16.27
N LEU A 116 -10.77 -4.10 17.34
CA LEU A 116 -11.99 -4.45 18.07
C LEU A 116 -12.52 -3.25 18.86
N GLU A 117 -11.66 -2.55 19.60
CA GLU A 117 -12.00 -1.34 20.36
C GLU A 117 -12.60 -0.25 19.46
N ALA A 118 -11.98 0.02 18.30
CA ALA A 118 -12.48 0.99 17.33
C ALA A 118 -13.88 0.64 16.77
N ARG A 119 -14.36 -0.58 17.02
CA ARG A 119 -15.68 -1.07 16.60
C ARG A 119 -16.62 -1.34 17.78
N GLY A 120 -16.21 -1.02 19.01
CA GLY A 120 -16.99 -1.28 20.22
C GLY A 120 -17.17 -2.77 20.51
N ALA A 121 -16.30 -3.62 19.96
CA ALA A 121 -16.33 -5.05 20.19
C ALA A 121 -15.42 -5.43 21.38
N PRO A 122 -15.76 -6.48 22.16
CA PRO A 122 -14.89 -6.99 23.21
C PRO A 122 -13.55 -7.46 22.65
N THR A 123 -12.45 -7.20 23.35
CA THR A 123 -11.09 -7.60 22.93
C THR A 123 -10.74 -9.06 23.24
N GLU A 124 -11.58 -9.73 24.02
CA GLU A 124 -11.38 -11.09 24.47
C GLU A 124 -12.65 -11.90 24.18
N MET A 125 -12.49 -13.18 23.84
CA MET A 125 -13.65 -14.06 23.78
C MET A 125 -14.18 -14.27 25.19
N PRO A 126 -15.51 -14.19 25.40
CA PRO A 126 -16.10 -14.63 26.65
C PRO A 126 -15.74 -16.11 26.86
N MET A 127 -14.97 -16.41 27.90
CA MET A 127 -14.73 -17.79 28.30
C MET A 127 -16.09 -18.43 28.58
N PRO A 128 -16.44 -19.57 27.95
CA PRO A 128 -17.64 -20.29 28.33
C PRO A 128 -17.53 -20.59 29.82
N LYS A 129 -18.52 -20.13 30.60
CA LYS A 129 -18.62 -20.51 32.00
C LYS A 129 -18.74 -22.04 32.01
N MET A 130 -17.69 -22.75 32.40
CA MET A 130 -17.75 -24.20 32.60
C MET A 130 -18.67 -24.46 33.79
N SER A 131 -19.98 -24.50 33.56
CA SER A 131 -20.96 -24.92 34.56
C SER A 131 -20.72 -26.41 34.82
N GLY A 132 -20.07 -26.74 35.93
CA GLY A 132 -19.80 -28.14 36.29
C GLY A 132 -18.55 -28.42 37.12
N MET A 133 -17.75 -27.40 37.48
CA MET A 133 -16.69 -27.54 38.49
C MET A 133 -17.11 -26.87 39.79
N ASP A 134 -18.24 -27.33 40.33
CA ASP A 134 -18.54 -27.19 41.75
C ASP A 134 -17.79 -28.32 42.46
N MET A 135 -16.63 -28.01 43.06
CA MET A 135 -15.95 -28.87 44.04
C MET A 135 -16.04 -28.19 45.40
#